data_AF-A0A2Z6ZUL5-F1
#
_entry.id   AF-A0A2Z6ZUL5-F1
#
_cell.length_a   1.000
_cell.length_b   1.000
_cell.length_c   1.000
_cell.angle_alpha   90.00
_cell.angle_beta   90.00
_cell.angle_gamma   90.00
#
_symmetry.space_group_name_H-M   'P 1'
#
loop_
_entity.id
_entity.type
_entity.pdbx_description
1 polymer ?
#
loop_
_entity_poly.entity_id
_entity_poly.type
_entity_poly.pdbx_seq_one_letter_code
_entity_poly.pdbx_strand_id
1 'polypeptide(L)'
;MQFGSNWCVAQIGAPQDKLQGFIDYACGVVDCTAIQPGAPCFEPNNLVMHASFVLNQEYRRTGSCNLDIGVITVNNPCNFFFPLPHFLLS
;
A
#
# COMPACT_ATOMS: atom_id res chain seq x y z
N MET A 1 -19.21 5.54 17.77
CA MET A 1 -18.38 4.37 17.43
C MET A 1 -17.77 4.66 16.07
N GLN A 2 -16.47 4.94 16.02
CA GLN A 2 -15.79 5.21 14.75
C GLN A 2 -15.59 3.88 14.03
N PHE A 3 -16.28 3.69 12.90
CA PHE A 3 -15.91 2.66 11.92
C PHE A 3 -14.68 3.15 11.15
N GLY A 4 -13.52 3.21 11.82
CA GLY A 4 -12.25 3.46 11.15
C GLY A 4 -11.83 2.17 10.47
N SER A 5 -11.94 2.09 9.14
CA SER A 5 -11.35 0.99 8.38
C SER A 5 -9.85 0.97 8.68
N ASN A 6 -9.38 0.00 9.46
CA ASN A 6 -7.95 -0.18 9.69
C ASN A 6 -7.26 -0.45 8.34
N TRP A 7 -6.11 0.18 8.11
CA TRP A 7 -5.28 -0.02 6.92
C TRP A 7 -3.94 -0.58 7.35
N CYS A 8 -3.40 -1.52 6.57
CA CYS A 8 -2.02 -1.97 6.71
C CYS A 8 -1.18 -1.31 5.63
N VAL A 9 -0.15 -0.56 6.01
CA VAL A 9 0.73 0.11 5.05
C VAL A 9 2.18 0.04 5.39
N ALA A 10 3.03 0.22 4.39
CA ALA A 10 4.46 0.13 4.55
C ALA A 10 4.99 1.22 5.49
N GLN A 11 5.92 0.85 6.36
CA GLN A 11 6.63 1.80 7.19
C GLN A 11 7.63 2.57 6.32
N ILE A 12 7.72 3.89 6.50
CA ILE A 12 8.63 4.76 5.73
C ILE A 12 10.10 4.36 5.93
N GLY A 13 10.45 3.83 7.11
CA GLY A 13 11.79 3.35 7.43
C GLY A 13 12.03 1.87 7.17
N ALA A 14 11.09 1.15 6.54
CA ALA A 14 11.27 -0.26 6.23
C ALA A 14 12.42 -0.47 5.22
N PRO A 15 13.23 -1.53 5.37
CA PRO A 15 14.28 -1.85 4.41
C PRO A 15 13.68 -2.07 3.01
N GLN A 16 14.22 -1.40 2.01
CA GLN A 16 13.71 -1.44 0.63
C GLN A 16 13.73 -2.86 0.06
N ASP A 17 14.76 -3.66 0.38
CA ASP A 17 14.87 -5.06 0.01
C ASP A 17 13.72 -5.90 0.56
N LYS A 18 13.30 -5.66 1.81
CA LYS A 18 12.15 -6.35 2.40
C LYS A 18 10.83 -5.90 1.79
N LEU A 19 10.69 -4.62 1.46
CA LEU A 19 9.50 -4.10 0.78
C LEU A 19 9.34 -4.71 -0.61
N GLN A 20 10.42 -4.73 -1.40
CA GLN A 20 10.40 -5.33 -2.74
C GLN A 20 10.15 -6.84 -2.66
N GLY A 21 10.85 -7.55 -1.78
CA GLY A 21 10.65 -9.00 -1.61
C GLY A 21 9.22 -9.35 -1.16
N PHE A 22 8.59 -8.49 -0.35
CA PHE A 22 7.19 -8.66 0.00
C PHE A 22 6.26 -8.41 -1.18
N ILE A 23 6.48 -7.36 -1.99
CA ILE A 23 5.70 -7.12 -3.20
C ILE A 23 5.81 -8.34 -4.12
N ASP A 24 7.02 -8.81 -4.41
CA ASP A 24 7.26 -9.92 -5.32
C ASP A 24 6.56 -11.22 -4.84
N TYR A 25 6.58 -11.47 -3.52
CA TYR A 25 5.87 -12.60 -2.92
C TYR A 25 4.34 -12.42 -2.96
N ALA A 26 3.85 -11.29 -2.47
CA ALA A 26 2.42 -11.06 -2.28
C ALA A 26 1.70 -10.89 -3.62
N CYS A 27 2.34 -10.39 -4.67
CA CYS A 27 1.75 -10.33 -6.01
C CYS A 27 1.49 -11.71 -6.65
N GLY A 28 2.03 -12.80 -6.08
CA GLY A 28 1.62 -14.16 -6.44
C GLY A 28 0.31 -14.61 -5.77
N VAL A 29 -0.19 -13.84 -4.80
CA VAL A 29 -1.32 -14.21 -3.92
C VAL A 29 -2.44 -13.17 -3.94
N VAL A 30 -2.11 -11.88 -4.12
CA VAL A 30 -3.04 -10.77 -4.32
C VAL A 30 -2.87 -10.12 -5.69
N ASP A 31 -3.91 -9.41 -6.10
CA ASP A 31 -3.92 -8.64 -7.33
C ASP A 31 -3.06 -7.38 -7.20
N CYS A 32 -1.93 -7.37 -7.92
CA CYS A 32 -1.02 -6.24 -8.04
C CYS A 32 -1.15 -5.47 -9.37
N THR A 33 -2.17 -5.74 -10.19
CA THR A 33 -2.33 -5.09 -11.50
C THR A 33 -2.40 -3.57 -11.40
N ALA A 34 -2.95 -3.04 -10.30
CA ALA A 34 -3.08 -1.60 -10.07
C ALA A 34 -1.74 -0.86 -9.87
N ILE A 35 -0.67 -1.56 -9.47
CA ILE A 35 0.67 -0.99 -9.24
C ILE A 35 1.68 -1.36 -10.32
N GLN A 36 1.25 -1.98 -11.42
CA GLN A 36 2.13 -2.30 -12.55
C GLN A 36 2.37 -1.07 -13.43
N PRO A 37 3.50 -1.01 -14.18
CA PRO A 37 3.74 0.07 -15.12
C PRO A 37 2.55 0.30 -16.07
N GLY A 38 2.04 1.54 -16.11
CA GLY A 38 0.86 1.91 -16.91
C GLY A 38 -0.49 1.76 -16.20
N ALA A 39 -0.50 1.34 -14.94
CA ALA A 39 -1.70 1.24 -14.12
C ALA A 39 -1.95 2.52 -13.29
N PRO A 40 -3.20 2.78 -12.86
CA PRO A 40 -3.58 4.05 -12.23
C PRO A 40 -2.93 4.31 -10.86
N CYS A 41 -2.38 3.29 -10.18
CA CYS A 41 -1.67 3.45 -8.91
C CYS A 41 -0.15 3.19 -9.04
N PHE A 42 0.38 3.17 -10.27
CA PHE A 42 1.82 3.10 -10.49
C PHE A 42 2.52 4.40 -10.13
N GLU A 43 1.91 5.55 -10.45
CA GLU A 43 2.52 6.86 -10.23
C GLU A 43 2.07 7.53 -8.92
N PRO A 44 3.02 8.12 -8.18
CA PRO A 44 4.45 8.13 -8.46
C PRO A 44 5.11 6.77 -8.16
N ASN A 45 6.11 6.43 -8.96
CA ASN A 45 6.86 5.17 -8.84
C ASN A 45 7.71 5.18 -7.56
N ASN A 46 7.08 4.83 -6.44
CA ASN A 46 7.68 4.78 -5.13
C ASN A 46 7.39 3.43 -4.48
N LEU A 47 8.46 2.73 -4.12
CA LEU A 47 8.40 1.40 -3.53
C LEU A 47 7.54 1.34 -2.26
N VAL A 48 7.57 2.38 -1.41
CA VAL A 48 6.76 2.45 -0.19
C VAL A 48 5.28 2.58 -0.53
N MET A 49 4.92 3.28 -1.61
CA MET A 49 3.53 3.37 -2.09
C MET A 49 3.03 2.04 -2.61
N HIS A 50 3.81 1.40 -3.47
CA HIS A 50 3.45 0.10 -4.03
C HIS A 50 3.34 -0.96 -2.93
N ALA A 51 4.30 -1.00 -1.99
CA ALA A 51 4.24 -1.91 -0.85
C ALA A 51 3.04 -1.63 0.05
N SER A 52 2.67 -0.36 0.27
CA SER A 52 1.49 0.02 1.03
C SER A 52 0.19 -0.49 0.41
N PHE A 53 0.08 -0.40 -0.92
CA PHE A 53 -1.06 -0.95 -1.64
C PHE A 53 -1.16 -2.47 -1.43
N VAL A 54 -0.05 -3.18 -1.64
CA VAL A 54 -0.01 -4.65 -1.53
C VAL A 54 -0.26 -5.13 -0.10
N LEU A 55 0.31 -4.45 0.90
CA LEU A 55 0.08 -4.73 2.32
C LEU A 55 -1.39 -4.59 2.70
N ASN A 56 -2.06 -3.55 2.20
CA ASN A 56 -3.48 -3.37 2.43
C ASN A 56 -4.32 -4.45 1.75
N GLN A 57 -3.95 -4.87 0.54
CA GLN A 57 -4.64 -5.97 -0.15
C GLN A 57 -4.50 -7.29 0.61
N GLU A 58 -3.29 -7.64 1.04
CA GLU A 58 -3.04 -8.81 1.89
C GLU A 58 -3.78 -8.71 3.23
N TYR A 59 -3.81 -7.53 3.85
CA TYR A 59 -4.54 -7.31 5.10
C TYR A 59 -6.05 -7.51 4.94
N ARG A 60 -6.64 -7.03 3.83
CA ARG A 60 -8.05 -7.27 3.51
C ARG A 60 -8.35 -8.74 3.24
N ARG A 61 -7.39 -9.47 2.65
CA ARG A 61 -7.52 -10.90 2.33
C ARG A 61 -7.39 -11.79 3.56
N THR A 62 -6.43 -11.49 4.44
CA THR A 62 -6.02 -12.37 5.56
C THR A 62 -6.46 -11.87 6.93
N GLY A 63 -6.84 -10.60 7.06
CA GLY A 63 -7.04 -9.93 8.34
C GLY A 63 -5.75 -9.68 9.13
N SER A 64 -4.57 -9.97 8.56
CA SER A 64 -3.28 -9.90 9.24
C SER A 64 -2.32 -8.96 8.50
N CYS A 65 -1.74 -8.00 9.23
CA CYS A 65 -0.78 -7.04 8.69
C CYS A 65 0.64 -7.54 8.98
N ASN A 66 1.53 -7.50 7.99
CA ASN A 66 2.94 -7.80 8.21
C ASN A 66 3.60 -6.61 8.93
N LEU A 67 3.80 -6.73 10.24
CA LEU A 67 4.32 -5.65 11.08
C LEU A 67 5.85 -5.46 10.97
N ASP A 68 6.58 -6.36 10.32
CA ASP A 68 8.02 -6.22 10.10
C ASP A 68 8.35 -5.12 9.09
N ILE A 69 7.42 -4.86 8.17
CA ILE A 69 7.56 -3.87 7.09
C ILE A 69 6.38 -2.90 7.02
N GLY A 70 5.32 -3.15 7.79
CA GLY A 70 4.07 -2.40 7.75
C GLY A 70 3.55 -2.01 9.12
N VAL A 71 2.55 -1.15 9.14
CA VAL A 71 1.89 -0.66 10.35
C VAL A 71 0.39 -0.57 10.11
N ILE A 72 -0.38 -0.94 11.14
CA ILE A 72 -1.83 -0.74 11.13
C ILE A 72 -2.12 0.70 11.51
N THR A 73 -2.81 1.42 10.64
CA THR A 73 -3.23 2.80 10.85
C THR A 73 -4.74 2.93 10.68
N VAL A 74 -5.37 3.77 11.51
CA VAL A 74 -6.78 4.16 11.37
C VAL A 74 -6.96 5.30 10.37
N ASN A 75 -5.87 5.94 9.95
CA ASN A 75 -5.85 7.03 8.98
C ASN A 75 -5.52 6.45 7.60
N ASN A 76 -6.37 6.73 6.60
CA ASN A 76 -6.13 6.32 5.22
C ASN A 76 -4.75 6.85 4.75
N PRO A 77 -3.78 5.97 4.54
CA PRO A 77 -2.42 6.35 4.19
C PRO A 77 -2.29 6.79 2.73
N CYS A 78 -3.23 6.44 1.84
CA CYS A 78 -3.33 7.10 0.53
C CYS A 78 -3.54 8.61 0.70
N ASN A 79 -4.26 9.05 1.73
CA ASN A 79 -4.46 10.49 1.98
C ASN A 79 -3.23 11.16 2.61
N PHE A 80 -2.31 10.39 3.18
CA PHE A 80 -1.08 10.88 3.81
C PHE A 80 0.08 11.00 2.81
N PHE A 81 0.05 10.17 1.77
CA PHE A 81 1.11 10.07 0.78
C PHE A 81 0.75 10.78 -0.56
N PHE A 82 -0.52 11.19 -0.74
CA PHE A 82 -0.98 12.12 -1.79
C PHE A 82 -1.39 13.50 -1.22
N PRO A 83 -0.46 14.39 -0.79
CA PRO A 83 -0.76 15.81 -0.82
C PRO A 83 -0.49 16.29 -2.24
N LEU A 84 -1.51 16.29 -3.11
CA LEU A 84 -1.76 17.28 -4.19
C LEU A 84 -2.93 16.80 -5.08
N PRO A 85 -3.77 17.71 -5.57
CA PRO A 85 -5.09 17.40 -6.09
C PRO A 85 -4.99 16.80 -7.50
N HIS A 86 -5.51 15.59 -7.70
CA HIS A 86 -5.85 15.09 -9.04
C HIS A 86 -7.36 14.97 -9.26
N PHE A 87 -8.17 15.63 -8.42
CA PHE A 87 -9.60 15.85 -8.65
C PHE A 87 -9.86 17.01 -9.63
N LEU A 88 -8.96 17.29 -10.59
CA LEU A 88 -9.19 18.26 -11.67
C LEU A 88 -8.50 17.83 -12.98
N LEU A 89 -8.90 16.69 -13.54
CA LEU A 89 -8.84 16.43 -14.99
C LEU A 89 -9.88 15.36 -15.35
N SER A 90 -11.14 15.75 -15.22
CA SER A 90 -12.27 15.36 -16.07
C SER A 90 -13.32 16.47 -15.96
#